data_AF-A0A536WW47-F1
#
_entry.id   AF-A0A536WW47-F1
#
_cell.length_a   1.000
_cell.length_b   1.000
_cell.length_c   1.000
_cell.angle_alpha   90.00
_cell.angle_beta   90.00
_cell.angle_gamma   90.00
#
_symmetry.space_group_name_H-M   'P 1'
#
loop_
_entity.id
_entity.type
_entity.pdbx_description
1 polymer ?
#
loop_
_entity_poly.entity_id
_entity_poly.type
_entity_poly.pdbx_seq_one_letter_code
_entity_poly.pdbx_strand_id
1 'polypeptide(L)'
;MHGTYPRRKAPSSLAALRRPDYRLSDSLWADSGTIFLTGTQALVRLLAMQRQRDAAAGLNTRGFVSGYRGSPLGMVDLAIWKAGSRL
;
A
#
# COMPACT_ATOMS: atom_id res chain seq x y z
N MET A 1 21.16 53.28 9.64
CA MET A 1 19.77 52.90 9.96
C MET A 1 19.56 51.43 9.60
N HIS A 2 19.85 50.52 10.52
CA HIS A 2 19.66 49.08 10.30
C HIS A 2 18.34 48.64 10.93
N GLY A 3 17.33 48.43 10.08
CA GLY A 3 16.05 47.86 10.50
C GLY A 3 16.22 46.37 10.81
N THR A 4 16.15 46.01 12.08
CA THR A 4 16.05 44.62 12.52
C THR A 4 14.64 44.12 12.24
N TYR A 5 14.45 43.37 11.16
CA TYR A 5 13.21 42.63 10.94
C TYR A 5 13.11 41.50 11.99
N PRO A 6 12.00 41.40 12.75
CA PRO A 6 11.80 40.27 13.65
C PRO A 6 11.64 38.99 12.82
N ARG A 7 12.51 37.99 13.06
CA ARG A 7 12.31 36.65 12.50
C ARG A 7 11.00 36.10 13.05
N ARG A 8 9.96 36.05 12.20
CA ARG A 8 8.75 35.29 12.46
C ARG A 8 9.18 33.84 12.76
N LYS A 9 8.97 33.35 13.98
CA LYS A 9 9.14 31.91 14.27
C LYS A 9 8.26 31.16 13.29
N ALA A 10 8.87 30.40 12.39
CA ALA A 10 8.14 29.48 11.52
C ALA A 10 7.32 28.56 12.43
N PRO A 11 6.06 28.24 12.09
CA PRO A 11 5.26 27.32 12.88
C PRO A 11 6.06 26.02 13.09
N SER A 12 6.33 25.70 14.35
CA SER A 12 6.97 24.47 14.79
C SER A 12 5.98 23.32 14.64
N SER A 13 5.73 22.94 13.39
CA SER A 13 5.18 21.65 13.01
C SER A 13 5.42 21.48 11.52
N LEU A 14 6.65 21.07 11.18
CA LEU A 14 6.79 20.08 10.11
C LEU A 14 5.77 19.00 10.48
N ALA A 15 4.66 18.92 9.76
CA ALA A 15 3.59 17.96 10.02
C ALA A 15 4.26 16.61 10.28
N ALA A 16 4.21 16.13 11.53
CA ALA A 16 4.87 14.90 11.91
C ALA A 16 4.40 13.83 10.92
N LEU A 17 5.35 13.16 10.25
CA LEU A 17 5.02 12.13 9.27
C LEU A 17 4.03 11.17 9.93
N ARG A 18 2.82 11.05 9.36
CA ARG A 18 1.72 10.30 9.97
C ARG A 18 2.10 8.83 10.23
N ARG A 19 3.07 8.31 9.48
CA ARG A 19 3.62 6.97 9.62
C ARG A 19 5.10 6.97 9.21
N PRO A 20 6.05 7.26 10.11
CA PRO A 20 7.47 7.40 9.78
C PRO A 20 8.10 6.07 9.36
N ASP A 21 7.57 4.95 9.86
CA ASP A 21 8.07 3.59 9.56
C ASP A 21 7.42 2.95 8.33
N TYR A 22 6.64 3.72 7.54
CA TYR A 22 5.94 3.18 6.38
C TYR A 22 6.91 2.67 5.31
N ARG A 23 6.70 1.42 4.88
CA ARG A 23 7.47 0.78 3.81
C ARG A 23 6.60 0.61 2.57
N LEU A 24 7.20 0.62 1.37
CA LEU A 24 6.43 0.42 0.13
C LEU A 24 5.68 -0.92 0.10
N SER A 25 6.21 -1.95 0.76
CA SER A 25 5.57 -3.25 0.94
C SER A 25 4.24 -3.17 1.71
N ASP A 26 4.05 -2.16 2.54
CA ASP A 26 2.87 -2.00 3.39
C ASP A 26 1.60 -1.78 2.56
N SER A 27 1.75 -1.24 1.34
CA SER A 27 0.68 -1.15 0.35
C SER A 27 -0.04 -2.49 0.14
N LEU A 28 0.67 -3.62 0.19
CA LEU A 28 0.09 -4.96 0.02
C LEU A 28 -0.05 -5.73 1.34
N TRP A 29 0.85 -5.50 2.31
CA TRP A 29 1.04 -6.45 3.42
C TRP A 29 0.82 -5.88 4.82
N ALA A 30 0.63 -4.57 5.00
CA ALA A 30 0.41 -4.05 6.35
C ALA A 30 -0.92 -4.57 6.93
N ASP A 31 -0.88 -5.11 8.15
CA ASP A 31 -2.09 -5.65 8.80
C ASP A 31 -3.01 -4.56 9.35
N SER A 32 -2.50 -3.35 9.56
CA SER A 32 -3.26 -2.22 10.09
C SER A 32 -2.68 -0.86 9.70
N GLY A 33 -3.44 0.19 10.02
CA GLY A 33 -3.07 1.59 9.79
C GLY A 33 -3.32 2.09 8.37
N THR A 34 -3.04 3.36 8.14
CA THR A 34 -3.21 3.98 6.81
C THR A 34 -2.12 3.53 5.86
N ILE A 35 -2.52 3.17 4.65
CA ILE A 35 -1.64 2.74 3.55
C ILE A 35 -1.91 3.59 2.31
N PHE A 36 -0.91 3.73 1.45
CA PHE A 36 -1.03 4.38 0.14
C PHE A 36 -0.82 3.34 -0.95
N LEU A 37 -1.77 3.26 -1.88
CA LEU A 37 -1.78 2.23 -2.90
C LEU A 37 -2.42 2.74 -4.21
N THR A 38 -1.96 2.20 -5.34
CA THR A 38 -2.58 2.40 -6.65
C THR A 38 -3.81 1.50 -6.82
N GLY A 39 -4.68 1.79 -7.80
CA GLY A 39 -5.81 0.91 -8.10
C GLY A 39 -5.41 -0.54 -8.38
N THR A 40 -4.30 -0.75 -9.10
CA THR A 40 -3.74 -2.09 -9.35
C THR A 40 -3.30 -2.78 -8.04
N GLN A 41 -2.62 -2.06 -7.15
CA GLN A 41 -2.25 -2.61 -5.84
C GLN A 41 -3.48 -2.92 -4.98
N ALA A 42 -4.57 -2.16 -5.13
CA ALA A 42 -5.83 -2.41 -4.43
C ALA A 42 -6.41 -3.78 -4.79
N LEU A 43 -6.42 -4.10 -6.09
CA LEU A 43 -6.91 -5.38 -6.60
C LEU A 43 -6.06 -6.55 -6.08
N VAL A 44 -4.73 -6.42 -6.11
CA VAL A 44 -3.82 -7.46 -5.59
C VAL A 44 -4.00 -7.62 -4.08
N ARG A 45 -4.07 -6.51 -3.33
CA ARG A 45 -4.28 -6.54 -1.88
C ARG A 45 -5.61 -7.19 -1.51
N LEU A 46 -6.68 -6.96 -2.28
CA LEU A 46 -7.97 -7.57 -2.03
C LEU A 46 -7.89 -9.11 -2.04
N LEU A 47 -7.13 -9.68 -2.98
CA LEU A 47 -6.90 -11.13 -3.05
C LEU A 47 -6.14 -11.63 -1.81
N ALA A 48 -5.07 -10.94 -1.41
CA ALA A 48 -4.30 -11.28 -0.22
C ALA A 48 -5.15 -11.20 1.07
N MET A 49 -5.98 -10.16 1.18
CA MET A 49 -6.90 -10.01 2.31
C MET A 49 -7.95 -11.13 2.36
N GLN A 50 -8.45 -11.60 1.21
CA GLN A 50 -9.36 -12.74 1.18
C GLN A 50 -8.68 -14.00 1.72
N ARG A 51 -7.46 -14.29 1.24
CA ARG A 51 -6.64 -15.41 1.75
C ARG A 51 -6.41 -15.33 3.26
N GLN A 52 -6.13 -14.14 3.78
CA GLN A 52 -5.97 -13.90 5.22
C GLN A 52 -7.26 -14.18 6.01
N ARG A 53 -8.42 -13.74 5.50
CA ARG A 53 -9.72 -14.03 6.13
C ARG A 53 -10.04 -15.51 6.13
N ASP A 54 -9.80 -16.18 5.00
CA ASP A 54 -10.02 -17.63 4.88
C ASP A 54 -9.14 -18.39 5.87
N ALA A 55 -7.87 -18.02 6.00
CA ALA A 55 -6.96 -18.60 6.98
C ALA A 55 -7.43 -18.36 8.42
N ALA A 56 -7.93 -17.16 8.74
CA ALA A 56 -8.51 -16.85 10.05
C ALA A 56 -9.79 -17.66 10.34
N ALA A 57 -10.52 -18.06 9.30
CA ALA A 57 -11.67 -18.97 9.40
C ALA A 57 -11.28 -20.47 9.38
N GLY A 58 -9.98 -20.80 9.34
CA GLY A 58 -9.50 -22.17 9.29
C GLY A 58 -9.60 -22.84 7.91
N LEU A 59 -9.85 -22.07 6.85
CA LEU A 59 -9.97 -22.57 5.48
C LEU A 59 -8.61 -22.60 4.76
N ASN A 60 -8.33 -23.70 4.04
CA ASN A 60 -7.15 -23.85 3.21
C ASN A 60 -7.43 -23.46 1.75
N THR A 61 -7.71 -22.17 1.52
CA THR A 61 -8.01 -21.64 0.18
C THR A 61 -6.74 -21.26 -0.58
N ARG A 62 -6.87 -21.19 -1.91
CA ARG A 62 -5.85 -20.67 -2.82
C ARG A 62 -6.50 -19.71 -3.81
N GLY A 63 -5.80 -18.62 -4.12
CA GLY A 63 -6.22 -17.71 -5.17
C GLY A 63 -5.96 -18.29 -6.57
N PHE A 64 -6.90 -18.11 -7.48
CA PHE A 64 -6.72 -18.39 -8.90
C PHE A 64 -7.01 -17.12 -9.69
N VAL A 65 -6.04 -16.66 -10.48
CA VAL A 65 -6.16 -15.48 -11.34
C VAL A 65 -5.92 -15.90 -12.77
N SER A 66 -6.85 -15.55 -13.64
CA SER A 66 -6.75 -15.75 -15.09
C SER A 66 -6.96 -14.42 -15.81
N GLY A 67 -6.29 -14.27 -16.96
CA GLY A 67 -6.31 -13.05 -17.74
C GLY A 67 -5.87 -13.28 -19.18
N TYR A 68 -6.15 -12.30 -20.04
CA TYR A 68 -5.71 -12.30 -21.45
C TYR A 68 -4.73 -11.15 -21.69
N ARG A 69 -3.70 -11.39 -22.52
CA ARG A 69 -2.69 -10.37 -22.83
C ARG A 69 -3.32 -9.16 -23.54
N GLY A 70 -2.95 -7.96 -23.12
CA GLY A 70 -3.54 -6.72 -23.66
C GLY A 70 -4.84 -6.29 -22.97
N SER A 71 -5.26 -7.02 -21.92
CA SER A 71 -6.33 -6.56 -21.04
C SER A 71 -6.04 -5.17 -20.46
N PRO A 72 -7.06 -4.32 -20.25
CA PRO A 72 -6.94 -3.08 -19.46
C PRO A 72 -6.39 -3.31 -18.05
N LEU A 73 -6.43 -4.55 -17.56
CA LEU A 73 -5.87 -5.00 -16.28
C LEU A 73 -4.50 -5.65 -16.42
N GLY A 74 -3.80 -5.57 -17.55
CA GLY A 74 -2.48 -6.22 -17.72
C GLY A 74 -1.42 -5.79 -16.69
N MET A 75 -1.58 -4.63 -16.06
CA MET A 75 -0.74 -4.20 -14.94
C MET A 75 -0.98 -4.99 -13.65
N VAL A 76 -2.16 -5.60 -13.49
CA VAL A 76 -2.52 -6.47 -12.35
C VAL A 76 -1.71 -7.76 -12.40
N ASP A 77 -1.62 -8.40 -13.56
CA ASP A 77 -0.81 -9.63 -13.72
C ASP A 77 0.66 -9.37 -13.35
N LEU A 78 1.23 -8.26 -13.82
CA LEU A 78 2.58 -7.84 -13.47
C LEU A 78 2.73 -7.57 -11.95
N ALA A 79 1.72 -6.97 -11.33
CA ALA A 79 1.73 -6.70 -9.89
C ALA A 79 1.63 -7.98 -9.07
N ILE A 80 0.85 -8.97 -9.51
CA ILE A 80 0.77 -10.31 -8.89
C ILE A 80 2.13 -11.00 -8.99
N TRP A 81 2.77 -10.99 -10.17
CA TRP A 81 4.10 -11.56 -10.34
C TRP A 81 5.15 -10.91 -9.44
N LYS A 82 5.09 -9.58 -9.26
CA LYS A 82 5.97 -8.86 -8.33
C LYS A 82 5.69 -9.18 -6.87
N ALA A 83 4.44 -9.45 -6.50
CA ALA A 83 4.06 -9.85 -5.15
C ALA A 83 4.53 -11.27 -4.82
N GLY A 84 4.69 -12.12 -5.83
CA GLY A 84 5.38 -13.41 -5.73
C GLY A 84 4.60 -14.45 -4.93
N SER A 85 5.34 -15.38 -4.30
CA SER A 85 4.79 -16.53 -3.56
C SER A 85 4.09 -16.18 -2.23
N ARG A 86 3.96 -14.88 -1.93
CA ARG A 86 3.32 -14.40 -0.70
C ARG A 86 1.80 -14.20 -0.86
N LEU A 87 1.28 -14.31 -2.09
CA LEU A 87 -0.16 -14.48 -2.38
C LEU A 87 -0.62 -15.93 -2.21
#